data_AF-A0A965I3B4-F1
#
_entry.id   AF-A0A965I3B4-F1
#
_cell.length_a   1.000
_cell.length_b   1.000
_cell.length_c   1.000
_cell.angle_alpha   90.00
_cell.angle_beta   90.00
_cell.angle_gamma   90.00
#
_symmetry.space_group_name_H-M   'P 1'
#
loop_
_entity.id
_entity.type
_entity.pdbx_description
1 polymer ?
#
loop_
_entity_poly.entity_id
_entity_poly.type
_entity_poly.pdbx_seq_one_letter_code
_entity_poly.pdbx_strand_id
1 'polypeptide(L)'
;VWHAFEDMVGGEIYVKKIPSMSVVSLARALAPNCTLEFVGIRPGEKLHEQMIGEEDSYYTFEYPGYYKILPSINEWSTSPERIKNGIKVAEGFTYRSDKNKVWMTSDELLAWINSSSRYIGKI
;
A
#
# COMPACT_ATOMS: atom_id res chain seq x y z
N VAL A 1 0.43 -1.80 12.06
CA VAL A 1 0.66 -1.00 13.28
C VAL A 1 1.42 -1.82 14.31
N TRP A 2 0.84 -2.86 14.92
CA TRP A 2 1.53 -3.71 15.92
C TRP A 2 2.88 -4.26 15.44
N HIS A 3 2.93 -4.80 14.22
CA HIS A 3 4.19 -5.22 13.59
C HIS A 3 5.28 -4.15 13.62
N ALA A 4 4.93 -2.89 13.32
CA ALA A 4 5.91 -1.81 13.35
C ALA A 4 6.36 -1.51 14.79
N PHE A 5 5.46 -1.54 15.77
CA PHE A 5 5.81 -1.33 17.19
C PHE A 5 6.77 -2.39 17.73
N GLU A 6 6.64 -3.63 17.31
CA GLU A 6 7.51 -4.73 17.72
C GLU A 6 8.83 -4.76 16.93
N ASP A 7 8.82 -4.33 15.66
CA ASP A 7 9.97 -4.41 14.76
C ASP A 7 10.87 -3.16 14.78
N MET A 8 10.32 -1.97 15.03
CA MET A 8 11.05 -0.71 14.81
C MET A 8 12.16 -0.45 15.83
N VAL A 9 13.22 0.21 15.36
CA VAL A 9 14.23 0.83 16.23
C VAL A 9 14.02 2.35 16.28
N GLY A 10 13.37 2.94 15.26
CA GLY A 10 12.90 4.34 15.24
C GLY A 10 13.20 5.06 13.92
N GLY A 11 12.20 5.76 13.36
CA GLY A 11 12.34 6.54 12.12
C GLY A 11 12.04 5.77 10.82
N GLU A 12 11.87 4.45 10.88
CA GLU A 12 11.49 3.66 9.71
C GLU A 12 10.03 3.90 9.31
N ILE A 13 9.78 3.99 8.00
CA ILE A 13 8.42 4.04 7.44
C ILE A 13 8.06 2.63 6.95
N TYR A 14 6.94 2.10 7.43
CA TYR A 14 6.43 0.78 7.05
C TYR A 14 5.31 0.91 6.04
N VAL A 15 5.48 0.30 4.87
CA VAL A 15 4.48 0.28 3.80
C VAL A 15 4.00 -1.16 3.59
N LYS A 16 2.73 -1.43 3.91
CA LYS A 16 2.16 -2.77 3.73
C LYS A 16 1.96 -3.07 2.25
N LYS A 17 2.27 -4.30 1.82
CA LYS A 17 1.88 -4.79 0.51
C LYS A 17 0.37 -5.05 0.50
N ILE A 18 -0.35 -4.31 -0.33
CA ILE A 18 -1.80 -4.40 -0.50
C ILE A 18 -2.14 -4.51 -1.99
N PRO A 19 -3.24 -5.19 -2.34
CA PRO A 19 -3.72 -5.23 -3.71
C PRO A 19 -4.29 -3.86 -4.13
N SER A 20 -4.24 -3.57 -5.43
CA SER A 20 -4.89 -2.40 -6.02
C SER A 20 -6.27 -2.76 -6.56
N MET A 21 -7.17 -1.79 -6.64
CA MET A 21 -8.51 -1.99 -7.20
C MET A 21 -8.92 -0.73 -7.96
N SER A 22 -9.67 -0.90 -9.06
CA SER A 22 -10.27 0.24 -9.76
C SER A 22 -11.52 0.73 -9.03
N VAL A 23 -11.74 2.04 -9.03
CA VAL A 23 -12.96 2.64 -8.44
C VAL A 23 -14.23 2.14 -9.14
N VAL A 24 -14.16 1.88 -10.45
CA VAL A 24 -15.28 1.33 -11.22
C VAL A 24 -15.61 -0.10 -10.79
N SER A 25 -14.58 -0.95 -10.65
CA SER A 25 -14.76 -2.32 -10.15
C SER A 25 -15.34 -2.33 -8.74
N LEU A 26 -14.86 -1.45 -7.86
CA LEU A 26 -15.40 -1.26 -6.52
C LEU A 26 -16.89 -0.90 -6.56
N ALA A 27 -17.27 0.12 -7.35
CA ALA A 27 -18.66 0.54 -7.47
C ALA A 27 -19.56 -0.57 -8.05
N ARG A 28 -19.09 -1.28 -9.09
CA ARG A 28 -19.82 -2.41 -9.70
C ARG A 28 -19.96 -3.61 -8.76
N ALA A 29 -18.94 -3.89 -7.95
CA ALA A 29 -19.01 -4.97 -6.96
C ALA A 29 -20.09 -4.68 -5.90
N LEU A 30 -20.16 -3.44 -5.42
CA LEU A 30 -21.10 -3.04 -4.37
C LEU A 30 -22.53 -2.84 -4.88
N ALA A 31 -22.69 -2.32 -6.10
CA ALA A 31 -23.97 -1.94 -6.66
C ALA A 31 -24.06 -2.32 -8.16
N PRO A 32 -24.11 -3.61 -8.50
CA PRO A 32 -23.99 -4.09 -9.88
C PRO A 32 -25.07 -3.54 -10.82
N ASN A 33 -26.28 -3.35 -10.30
CA ASN A 33 -27.45 -2.91 -11.06
C ASN A 33 -27.62 -1.38 -11.10
N CYS A 34 -26.78 -0.63 -10.38
CA CYS A 34 -26.88 0.83 -10.41
C CYS A 34 -26.27 1.40 -11.69
N THR A 35 -26.86 2.49 -12.17
CA THR A 35 -26.24 3.33 -13.20
C THR A 35 -25.06 4.06 -12.57
N LEU A 36 -23.90 3.99 -13.22
CA LEU A 36 -22.72 4.76 -12.82
C LEU A 36 -22.72 6.10 -13.57
N GLU A 37 -22.74 7.19 -12.82
CA GLU A 37 -22.56 8.54 -13.35
C GLU A 37 -21.08 8.96 -13.21
N PHE A 38 -20.45 9.31 -14.33
CA PHE A 38 -19.04 9.72 -14.35
C PHE A 38 -18.94 11.25 -14.29
N VAL A 39 -18.64 11.78 -13.11
CA VAL A 39 -18.54 13.23 -12.85
C VAL A 39 -17.15 13.83 -13.13
N GLY A 40 -16.20 13.00 -13.58
CA GLY A 40 -14.80 13.41 -13.81
C GLY A 40 -13.94 13.37 -12.54
N ILE A 41 -12.66 13.75 -12.69
CA ILE A 41 -11.68 13.81 -11.59
C ILE A 41 -11.89 15.12 -10.83
N ARG A 42 -11.97 15.06 -9.50
CA ARG A 42 -12.14 16.25 -8.67
C ARG A 42 -10.80 16.96 -8.44
N PRO A 43 -10.79 18.29 -8.20
CA PRO A 43 -9.57 19.02 -7.88
C PRO A 43 -8.83 18.41 -6.68
N GLY A 44 -7.54 18.12 -6.87
CA GLY A 44 -6.69 17.53 -5.83
C GLY A 44 -6.68 16.00 -5.79
N GLU A 45 -7.54 15.31 -6.54
CA GLU A 45 -7.48 13.85 -6.66
C GLU A 45 -6.34 13.40 -7.57
N LYS A 46 -5.67 12.31 -7.17
CA LYS A 46 -4.71 11.61 -8.02
C LYS A 46 -5.39 10.43 -8.69
N LEU A 47 -5.03 10.15 -9.95
CA LEU A 47 -5.53 8.97 -10.67
C LEU A 47 -4.95 7.67 -10.10
N HIS A 48 -3.70 7.73 -9.66
CA HIS A 48 -2.98 6.61 -9.06
C HIS A 48 -2.29 7.08 -7.79
N GLU A 49 -2.38 6.28 -6.75
CA GLU A 49 -1.71 6.55 -5.48
C GLU A 49 -0.32 5.92 -5.47
N GLN A 50 0.62 6.64 -4.87
CA GLN A 50 2.00 6.23 -4.72
C GLN A 50 2.31 6.08 -3.23
N MET A 51 2.79 4.91 -2.84
CA MET A 51 3.22 4.63 -1.48
C MET A 51 4.75 4.65 -1.31
N ILE A 52 5.51 4.41 -2.39
CA ILE A 52 6.97 4.48 -2.40
C ILE A 52 7.41 5.16 -3.70
N GLY A 53 8.09 6.30 -3.56
CA GLY A 53 8.69 7.05 -4.66
C GLY A 53 9.95 6.38 -5.21
N GLU A 54 10.36 6.78 -6.42
CA GLU A 54 11.62 6.28 -7.01
C GLU A 54 12.84 6.79 -6.21
N GLU A 55 12.72 7.99 -5.66
CA GLU A 55 13.67 8.63 -4.74
C GLU A 55 13.82 7.88 -3.41
N ASP A 56 12.78 7.18 -2.95
CA ASP A 56 12.83 6.39 -1.73
C ASP A 56 13.49 5.03 -1.95
N SER A 57 13.63 4.58 -3.20
CA SER A 57 14.18 3.26 -3.54
C SER A 57 15.58 3.05 -2.96
N TYR A 58 16.41 4.10 -2.92
CA TYR A 58 17.75 4.09 -2.34
C TYR A 58 17.78 3.72 -0.85
N TYR A 59 16.66 3.88 -0.14
CA TYR A 59 16.54 3.57 1.29
C TYR A 59 15.47 2.52 1.59
N THR A 60 14.87 1.94 0.55
CA THR A 60 13.79 0.96 0.68
C THR A 60 14.32 -0.47 0.72
N PHE A 61 13.70 -1.30 1.55
CA PHE A 61 13.94 -2.74 1.66
C PHE A 61 12.61 -3.49 1.64
N GLU A 62 12.58 -4.63 0.96
CA GLU A 62 11.44 -5.52 0.80
C GLU A 62 11.47 -6.67 1.81
N TYR A 63 10.29 -6.99 2.34
CA TYR A 63 9.99 -8.09 3.24
C TYR A 63 8.77 -8.86 2.69
N PRO A 64 8.45 -10.07 3.18
CA PRO A 64 7.36 -10.86 2.63
C PRO A 64 6.01 -10.12 2.51
N GLY A 65 5.62 -9.34 3.53
CA GLY A 65 4.31 -8.65 3.57
C GLY A 65 4.35 -7.12 3.52
N TYR A 66 5.53 -6.51 3.47
CA TYR A 66 5.69 -5.06 3.59
C TYR A 66 7.03 -4.59 3.03
N TYR A 67 7.21 -3.28 2.96
CA TYR A 67 8.48 -2.61 2.72
C TYR A 67 8.83 -1.75 3.94
N LYS A 68 10.13 -1.54 4.16
CA LYS A 68 10.64 -0.50 5.06
C LYS A 68 11.40 0.53 4.26
N ILE A 69 11.07 1.81 4.44
CA ILE A 69 11.92 2.92 4.02
C ILE A 69 12.72 3.33 5.25
N LEU A 70 14.04 3.16 5.19
CA LEU A 70 14.92 3.53 6.29
C LEU A 70 15.28 5.03 6.20
N PRO A 71 15.57 5.69 7.33
CA PRO A 71 16.02 7.08 7.31
C PRO A 71 17.29 7.26 6.48
N SER A 72 17.33 8.33 5.70
CA SER A 72 18.49 8.73 4.88
C SER A 72 19.60 9.42 5.68
N ILE A 73 19.40 9.64 6.97
CA ILE A 73 20.34 10.31 7.88
C ILE A 73 21.17 9.30 8.67
N ASN A 74 22.32 9.76 9.18
CA ASN A 74 23.17 9.00 10.12
C ASN A 74 23.60 7.60 9.64
N GLU A 75 23.62 7.38 8.32
CA GLU A 75 23.91 6.08 7.71
C GLU A 75 23.01 4.93 8.20
N TRP A 76 21.82 5.24 8.75
CA TRP A 76 20.93 4.22 9.31
C TRP A 76 20.39 3.23 8.29
N SER A 77 20.44 3.59 7.00
CA SER A 77 20.10 2.72 5.88
C SER A 77 21.10 1.57 5.65
N THR A 78 22.26 1.58 6.31
CA THR A 78 23.23 0.47 6.33
C THR A 78 23.20 -0.31 7.65
N SER A 79 22.41 0.13 8.64
CA SER A 79 22.37 -0.47 9.97
C SER A 79 21.72 -1.86 9.94
N PRO A 80 22.44 -2.93 10.30
CA PRO A 80 21.90 -4.29 10.31
C PRO A 80 20.71 -4.47 11.27
N GLU A 81 20.65 -3.70 12.36
CA GLU A 81 19.56 -3.79 13.35
C GLU A 81 18.21 -3.29 12.77
N ARG A 82 18.26 -2.36 11.82
CA ARG A 82 17.09 -1.74 11.16
C ARG A 82 16.68 -2.51 9.92
N ILE A 83 17.67 -2.88 9.10
CA ILE A 83 17.48 -3.70 7.89
C ILE A 83 17.01 -5.10 8.27
N LYS A 84 17.60 -5.72 9.29
CA LYS A 84 17.34 -7.11 9.66
C LYS A 84 17.50 -8.03 8.45
N ASN A 85 16.44 -8.73 8.05
CA ASN A 85 16.40 -9.66 6.92
C ASN A 85 15.84 -9.05 5.63
N GLY A 86 15.78 -7.72 5.52
CA GLY A 86 15.26 -7.04 4.34
C GLY A 86 16.14 -7.19 3.12
N ILE A 87 15.51 -7.33 1.96
CA ILE A 87 16.21 -7.36 0.67
C ILE A 87 16.12 -5.98 0.04
N LYS A 88 17.24 -5.43 -0.41
CA LYS A 88 17.24 -4.11 -1.07
C LYS A 88 16.40 -4.16 -2.35
N VAL A 89 15.51 -3.19 -2.53
CA VAL A 89 14.77 -3.04 -3.80
C VAL A 89 15.71 -2.50 -4.90
N ALA A 90 15.33 -2.68 -6.16
CA ALA A 90 16.07 -2.10 -7.28
C ALA A 90 16.05 -0.56 -7.22
N GLU A 91 17.12 0.08 -7.70
CA GLU A 91 17.13 1.53 -7.88
C GLU A 91 16.04 1.96 -8.87
N GLY A 92 15.35 3.05 -8.56
CA GLY A 92 14.18 3.50 -9.30
C GLY A 92 12.92 2.65 -9.08
N PHE A 93 12.92 1.73 -8.11
CA PHE A 93 11.71 1.02 -7.72
C PHE A 93 10.63 2.00 -7.24
N THR A 94 9.39 1.79 -7.68
CA THR A 94 8.23 2.53 -7.18
C THR A 94 7.10 1.57 -6.83
N TYR A 95 6.36 1.90 -5.78
CA TYR A 95 5.14 1.20 -5.40
C TYR A 95 3.93 2.11 -5.60
N ARG A 96 3.26 1.94 -6.74
CA ARG A 96 2.09 2.70 -7.19
C ARG A 96 0.93 1.79 -7.55
N SER A 97 -0.30 2.29 -7.43
CA SER A 97 -1.50 1.50 -7.70
C SER A 97 -1.68 1.05 -9.15
N ASP A 98 -1.15 1.77 -10.13
CA ASP A 98 -1.18 1.40 -11.55
C ASP A 98 -0.13 0.35 -11.94
N LYS A 99 1.01 0.35 -11.28
CA LYS A 99 2.12 -0.58 -11.52
C LYS A 99 2.09 -1.81 -10.60
N ASN A 100 1.08 -1.91 -9.73
CA ASN A 100 0.97 -3.01 -8.79
C ASN A 100 0.72 -4.33 -9.52
N LYS A 101 1.37 -5.40 -9.06
CA LYS A 101 1.22 -6.74 -9.65
C LYS A 101 -0.01 -7.48 -9.13
N VAL A 102 -0.52 -7.08 -7.96
CA VAL A 102 -1.65 -7.74 -7.30
C VAL A 102 -2.86 -6.82 -7.36
N TRP A 103 -3.93 -7.30 -7.99
CA TRP A 103 -5.20 -6.59 -8.13
C TRP A 103 -6.31 -7.36 -7.43
N MET A 104 -7.10 -6.65 -6.64
CA MET A 104 -8.25 -7.22 -5.92
C MET A 104 -9.44 -7.35 -6.88
N THR A 105 -10.02 -8.54 -6.90
CA THR A 105 -11.23 -8.87 -7.65
C THR A 105 -12.49 -8.44 -6.88
N SER A 106 -13.61 -8.34 -7.60
CA SER A 106 -14.91 -8.06 -6.98
C SER A 106 -15.31 -9.11 -5.95
N ASP A 107 -15.02 -10.39 -6.20
CA ASP A 107 -15.36 -11.48 -5.29
C ASP A 107 -14.52 -11.44 -4.01
N GLU A 108 -13.22 -11.15 -4.12
CA GLU A 108 -12.34 -10.95 -2.97
C GLU A 108 -12.81 -9.77 -2.10
N LEU A 109 -13.21 -8.66 -2.74
CA LEU A 109 -13.76 -7.52 -2.02
C LEU A 109 -15.04 -7.91 -1.27
N LEU A 110 -16.00 -8.58 -1.93
CA LEU A 110 -17.26 -8.97 -1.32
C LEU A 110 -17.05 -9.96 -0.16
N ALA A 111 -16.15 -10.94 -0.33
CA ALA A 111 -15.76 -11.86 0.73
C ALA A 111 -15.15 -11.10 1.93
N TRP A 112 -14.26 -10.14 1.65
CA TRP A 112 -13.65 -9.31 2.68
C TRP A 112 -14.69 -8.48 3.45
N ILE A 113 -15.63 -7.83 2.75
CA ILE A 113 -16.73 -7.06 3.34
C ILE A 113 -17.59 -7.96 4.24
N ASN A 114 -17.99 -9.14 3.76
CA ASN A 114 -18.82 -10.07 4.52
C ASN A 114 -18.11 -10.50 5.83
N SER A 115 -16.83 -10.86 5.75
CA SER A 115 -16.03 -11.24 6.92
C SER A 115 -15.73 -10.08 7.88
N SER A 116 -15.77 -8.84 7.38
CA SER A 116 -15.42 -7.62 8.13
C SER A 116 -16.62 -6.76 8.51
N SER A 117 -17.84 -7.23 8.24
CA SER A 117 -19.11 -6.51 8.46
C SER A 117 -19.25 -5.89 9.84
N ARG A 118 -18.69 -6.53 10.88
CA ARG A 118 -18.70 -6.01 12.26
C ARG A 118 -17.98 -4.67 12.46
N TYR A 119 -17.06 -4.30 11.56
CA TYR A 119 -16.24 -3.08 11.65
C TYR A 119 -16.72 -1.96 10.72
N ILE A 120 -17.49 -2.28 9.68
CA ILE A 120 -17.88 -1.31 8.65
C ILE A 120 -18.97 -0.39 9.20
N GLY A 121 -18.77 0.92 9.09
CA GLY A 121 -19.74 1.94 9.53
C GLY A 121 -19.86 2.13 11.04
N LYS A 122 -19.01 1.46 11.84
CA LYS A 122 -18.93 1.70 13.29
C LYS A 122 -17.76 2.63 13.56
N ILE A 123 -18.06 3.79 14.15
CA ILE A 123 -17.09 4.77 14.66
C ILE A 123 -16.90 4.51 16.16
#